data_AF-A0A2W4ICS3-F1
#
_entry.id   AF-A0A2W4ICS3-F1
#
_cell.length_a   1.000
_cell.length_b   1.000
_cell.length_c   1.000
_cell.angle_alpha   90.00
_cell.angle_beta   90.00
_cell.angle_gamma   90.00
#
_symmetry.space_group_name_H-M   'P 1'
#
loop_
_entity.id
_entity.type
_entity.pdbx_description
1 polymer ?
#
loop_
_entity_poly.entity_id
_entity_poly.type
_entity_poly.pdbx_seq_one_letter_code
_entity_poly.pdbx_strand_id
1 'polypeptide(L)'
;MRSRKRNRASGFTLIELLVVVIIIGILAAIALPNFIGAQDKAREASVKANMRTAQIAAETYATDKAGIYPPTATDAEWQTYYPGGSSDGVTKGNPPPNPFTNQGEWPIAGSAGSDIAAERAKDPKSVSVGQPGNVAFTPVSTPGATGGGFNSYAILGAGKSGKALVGTKAGTTLVLSNQ
;
A
#
# COMPACT_ATOMS: atom_id res chain seq x y z
N MET A 1 -52.50 38.42 -39.19
CA MET A 1 -52.57 37.84 -37.83
C MET A 1 -51.68 36.60 -37.76
N ARG A 2 -50.59 36.61 -36.97
CA ARG A 2 -49.71 35.44 -36.77
C ARG A 2 -50.13 34.71 -35.50
N SER A 3 -50.69 33.51 -35.64
CA SER A 3 -51.05 32.63 -34.53
C SER A 3 -49.79 32.04 -33.88
N ARG A 4 -49.49 32.43 -32.63
CA ARG A 4 -48.44 31.78 -31.83
C ARG A 4 -48.97 30.44 -31.32
N LYS A 5 -48.44 29.32 -31.84
CA LYS A 5 -48.60 28.00 -31.21
C LYS A 5 -48.00 28.07 -29.80
N ARG A 6 -48.82 27.95 -28.76
CA ARG A 6 -48.36 27.72 -27.39
C ARG A 6 -47.80 26.30 -27.32
N ASN A 7 -46.48 26.18 -27.24
CA ASN A 7 -45.84 24.91 -26.90
C ASN A 7 -46.32 24.53 -25.49
N ARG A 8 -47.11 23.46 -25.38
CA ARG A 8 -47.46 22.88 -24.08
C ARG A 8 -46.19 22.30 -23.49
N ALA A 9 -45.58 23.01 -22.55
CA ALA A 9 -44.54 22.43 -21.72
C ALA A 9 -45.17 21.26 -20.95
N SER A 10 -44.78 20.04 -21.28
CA SER A 10 -45.11 18.87 -20.48
C SER A 10 -44.32 18.98 -19.18
N GLY A 11 -45.02 19.02 -18.06
CA GLY A 11 -44.41 18.96 -16.73
C GLY A 11 -44.02 17.52 -16.40
N PHE A 12 -42.89 17.34 -15.74
CA PHE A 12 -42.46 16.06 -15.18
C PHE A 12 -43.45 15.62 -14.10
N THR A 13 -43.93 14.37 -14.12
CA THR A 13 -44.82 13.87 -13.07
C THR A 13 -44.02 13.45 -11.85
N LEU A 14 -44.62 13.58 -10.66
CA LEU A 14 -44.02 13.09 -9.42
C LEU A 14 -43.81 11.57 -9.44
N ILE A 15 -44.68 10.83 -10.13
CA ILE A 15 -44.58 9.37 -10.25
C ILE A 15 -43.38 8.94 -11.11
N GLU A 16 -43.05 9.71 -12.16
CA GLU A 16 -41.86 9.46 -13.00
C GLU A 16 -40.57 9.65 -12.21
N LEU A 17 -40.48 10.66 -11.34
CA LEU A 17 -39.32 10.79 -10.46
C LEU A 17 -39.31 9.73 -9.35
N LEU A 18 -40.47 9.36 -8.83
CA LEU A 18 -40.59 8.36 -7.76
C LEU A 18 -40.12 6.97 -8.21
N VAL A 19 -40.51 6.51 -9.41
CA VAL A 19 -40.07 5.19 -9.90
C VAL A 19 -38.56 5.17 -10.17
N VAL A 20 -37.99 6.28 -10.65
CA VAL A 20 -36.55 6.38 -10.95
C VAL A 20 -35.71 6.27 -9.68
N VAL A 21 -36.08 7.01 -8.61
CA VAL A 21 -35.33 6.93 -7.35
C VAL A 21 -35.47 5.57 -6.67
N ILE A 22 -36.60 4.88 -6.85
CA ILE A 22 -36.79 3.50 -6.36
C ILE A 22 -35.84 2.54 -7.08
N ILE A 23 -35.77 2.62 -8.41
CA ILE A 23 -34.88 1.74 -9.20
C ILE A 23 -33.41 2.01 -8.84
N ILE A 24 -33.00 3.29 -8.77
CA ILE A 24 -31.63 3.65 -8.36
C ILE A 24 -31.35 3.18 -6.93
N GLY A 25 -32.32 3.27 -6.02
CA GLY A 25 -32.21 2.80 -4.64
C GLY A 25 -31.95 1.30 -4.54
N ILE A 26 -32.69 0.49 -5.32
CA ILE A 26 -32.49 -0.98 -5.37
C ILE A 26 -31.11 -1.32 -5.92
N LEU A 27 -30.68 -0.67 -7.01
CA LEU A 27 -29.37 -0.90 -7.61
C LEU A 27 -28.24 -0.51 -6.66
N ALA A 28 -28.35 0.64 -5.99
CA ALA A 28 -27.35 1.11 -5.03
C ALA A 28 -27.22 0.17 -3.82
N ALA A 29 -28.33 -0.37 -3.32
CA ALA A 29 -28.33 -1.30 -2.18
C ALA A 29 -27.51 -2.57 -2.44
N ILE A 30 -27.53 -3.09 -3.67
CA ILE A 30 -26.77 -4.28 -4.06
C ILE A 30 -25.32 -3.93 -4.43
N ALA A 31 -25.12 -2.80 -5.12
CA ALA A 31 -23.80 -2.42 -5.64
C ALA A 31 -22.85 -1.92 -4.53
N LEU A 32 -23.35 -1.17 -3.56
CA LEU A 32 -22.53 -0.52 -2.54
C LEU A 32 -21.67 -1.46 -1.68
N PRO A 33 -22.18 -2.57 -1.08
CA PRO A 33 -21.35 -3.45 -0.27
C PRO A 33 -20.23 -4.11 -1.09
N ASN A 34 -20.53 -4.50 -2.33
CA ASN A 34 -19.54 -5.07 -3.25
C ASN A 34 -18.45 -4.05 -3.61
N PHE A 35 -18.85 -2.80 -3.85
CA PHE A 35 -17.92 -1.71 -4.15
C PHE A 35 -16.94 -1.44 -3.01
N ILE A 36 -17.40 -1.43 -1.75
CA ILE A 36 -16.53 -1.23 -0.57
C ILE A 36 -15.48 -2.35 -0.47
N GLY A 37 -15.91 -3.61 -0.65
CA GLY A 37 -14.98 -4.75 -0.62
C GLY A 37 -13.96 -4.73 -1.77
N ALA A 38 -14.38 -4.32 -2.96
CA ALA A 38 -13.48 -4.15 -4.10
C ALA A 38 -12.45 -3.02 -3.86
N GLN A 39 -12.89 -1.91 -3.27
CA GLN A 39 -12.02 -0.79 -2.94
C GLN A 39 -10.96 -1.20 -1.90
N ASP A 40 -11.33 -1.93 -0.85
CA ASP A 40 -10.38 -2.38 0.17
C ASP A 40 -9.33 -3.34 -0.43
N LYS A 41 -9.73 -4.26 -1.31
CA LYS A 41 -8.79 -5.15 -2.04
C LYS A 41 -7.84 -4.36 -2.95
N ALA A 42 -8.35 -3.33 -3.63
CA ALA A 42 -7.52 -2.46 -4.47
C ALA A 42 -6.49 -1.69 -3.65
N ARG A 43 -6.87 -1.19 -2.46
CA ARG A 43 -5.93 -0.55 -1.54
C ARG A 43 -4.85 -1.54 -1.07
N GLU A 44 -5.22 -2.75 -0.67
CA GLU A 44 -4.23 -3.79 -0.29
C GLU A 44 -3.28 -4.14 -1.44
N ALA A 45 -3.78 -4.23 -2.67
CA ALA A 45 -2.94 -4.46 -3.85
C ALA A 45 -1.94 -3.30 -4.05
N SER A 46 -2.38 -2.05 -3.85
CA SER A 46 -1.50 -0.89 -3.91
C SER A 46 -0.44 -0.91 -2.80
N VAL A 47 -0.78 -1.32 -1.57
CA VAL A 47 0.22 -1.48 -0.49
C VAL A 47 1.25 -2.55 -0.87
N LYS A 48 0.82 -3.69 -1.43
CA LYS A 48 1.75 -4.72 -1.93
C LYS A 48 2.66 -4.19 -3.04
N ALA A 49 2.16 -3.33 -3.93
CA ALA A 49 2.99 -2.67 -4.93
C ALA A 49 4.01 -1.73 -4.28
N ASN A 50 3.61 -0.94 -3.28
CA ASN A 50 4.53 -0.07 -2.53
C ASN A 50 5.61 -0.88 -1.80
N MET A 51 5.26 -2.03 -1.21
CA MET A 51 6.22 -2.96 -0.62
C MET A 51 7.24 -3.44 -1.65
N ARG A 52 6.82 -3.73 -2.89
CA ARG A 52 7.72 -4.12 -3.99
C ARG A 52 8.60 -2.96 -4.43
N THR A 53 8.09 -1.73 -4.48
CA THR A 53 8.91 -0.54 -4.76
C THR A 53 10.02 -0.39 -3.71
N ALA A 54 9.69 -0.51 -2.43
CA ALA A 54 10.68 -0.48 -1.36
C ALA A 54 11.68 -1.65 -1.45
N GLN A 55 11.21 -2.84 -1.85
CA GLN A 55 12.05 -4.00 -2.09
C GLN A 55 13.07 -3.72 -3.20
N ILE A 56 12.61 -3.27 -4.37
CA ILE A 56 13.48 -2.95 -5.51
C ILE A 56 14.50 -1.89 -5.12
N ALA A 57 14.09 -0.83 -4.42
CA ALA A 57 15.02 0.21 -3.94
C ALA A 57 16.09 -0.37 -3.00
N ALA A 58 15.71 -1.29 -2.10
CA ALA A 58 16.65 -1.95 -1.19
C ALA A 58 17.63 -2.89 -1.92
N GLU A 59 17.16 -3.64 -2.94
CA GLU A 59 18.02 -4.50 -3.76
C GLU A 59 18.99 -3.70 -4.62
N THR A 60 18.54 -2.59 -5.23
CA THR A 60 19.42 -1.71 -6.01
C THR A 60 20.45 -1.05 -5.09
N TYR A 61 20.05 -0.57 -3.91
CA TYR A 61 20.98 -0.05 -2.90
C TYR A 61 22.04 -1.10 -2.54
N ALA A 62 21.63 -2.34 -2.27
CA ALA A 62 22.57 -3.41 -1.93
C ALA A 62 23.52 -3.75 -3.09
N THR A 63 23.05 -3.68 -4.33
CA THR A 63 23.90 -3.87 -5.52
C THR A 63 25.05 -2.86 -5.55
N ASP A 64 24.78 -1.59 -5.24
CA ASP A 64 25.80 -0.53 -5.22
C ASP A 64 26.64 -0.53 -3.93
N LYS A 65 26.13 -1.12 -2.84
CA LYS A 65 26.78 -1.20 -1.52
C LYS A 65 27.34 -2.58 -1.20
N ALA A 66 27.80 -3.31 -2.21
CA ALA A 66 28.48 -4.60 -2.07
C ALA A 66 27.69 -5.65 -1.25
N GLY A 67 26.37 -5.70 -1.45
CA GLY A 67 25.45 -6.63 -0.80
C GLY A 67 24.95 -6.18 0.58
N ILE A 68 25.28 -4.95 1.00
CA ILE A 68 24.82 -4.40 2.28
C ILE A 68 23.51 -3.63 2.04
N TYR A 69 22.46 -4.03 2.76
CA TYR A 69 21.16 -3.37 2.73
C TYR A 69 21.13 -2.09 3.56
N PRO A 70 20.15 -1.19 3.30
CA PRO A 70 20.00 0.06 4.03
C PRO A 70 19.95 -0.14 5.55
N PRO A 71 20.63 0.69 6.35
CA PRO A 71 20.70 0.51 7.79
C PRO A 71 19.43 0.91 8.53
N THR A 72 18.52 1.65 7.89
CA THR A 72 17.24 2.08 8.45
C THR A 72 16.29 2.50 7.34
N ALA A 73 14.99 2.52 7.64
CA ALA A 73 13.97 2.99 6.71
C ALA A 73 14.07 4.50 6.40
N THR A 74 14.73 5.27 7.26
CA THR A 74 14.94 6.72 7.10
C THR A 74 16.27 7.07 6.44
N ASP A 75 17.00 6.08 5.92
CA ASP A 75 18.31 6.29 5.33
C ASP A 75 18.19 7.19 4.09
N ALA A 76 18.91 8.32 4.11
CA ALA A 76 18.78 9.34 3.07
C ALA A 76 19.33 8.87 1.72
N GLU A 77 20.33 7.98 1.73
CA GLU A 77 20.92 7.41 0.53
C GLU A 77 19.98 6.35 -0.06
N TRP A 78 19.37 5.49 0.75
CA TRP A 78 18.33 4.56 0.29
C TRP A 78 17.16 5.27 -0.39
N GLN A 79 16.77 6.44 0.09
CA GLN A 79 15.69 7.25 -0.51
C GLN A 79 16.01 7.69 -1.94
N THR A 80 17.27 7.71 -2.38
CA THR A 80 17.64 8.07 -3.76
C THR A 80 17.43 6.92 -4.75
N TYR A 81 17.29 5.68 -4.26
CA TYR A 81 17.00 4.50 -5.07
C TYR A 81 15.50 4.30 -5.37
N TYR A 82 14.65 5.19 -4.86
CA TYR A 82 13.21 5.20 -5.19
C TYR A 82 12.96 5.83 -6.55
N PRO A 83 11.81 5.53 -7.20
CA PRO A 83 11.46 6.12 -8.48
C PRO A 83 11.54 7.65 -8.46
N GLY A 84 12.19 8.24 -9.48
CA GLY A 84 12.43 9.68 -9.56
C GLY A 84 13.70 10.17 -8.85
N GLY A 85 14.41 9.29 -8.14
CA GLY A 85 15.70 9.59 -7.52
C GLY A 85 16.87 9.38 -8.49
N SER A 86 18.07 9.71 -8.00
CA SER A 86 19.32 9.53 -8.74
C SER A 86 20.28 8.65 -7.94
N SER A 87 21.04 7.79 -8.63
CA SER A 87 22.08 6.95 -8.02
C SER A 87 23.33 7.75 -7.60
N ASP A 88 23.30 9.08 -7.75
CA ASP A 88 24.36 9.99 -7.30
C ASP A 88 24.38 10.24 -5.78
N GLY A 89 23.39 9.70 -5.04
CA GLY A 89 23.28 9.85 -3.58
C GLY A 89 22.82 11.25 -3.13
N VAL A 90 22.43 12.12 -4.06
CA VAL A 90 22.02 13.50 -3.78
C VAL A 90 20.50 13.68 -3.94
N THR A 91 19.94 13.19 -5.05
CA THR A 91 18.52 13.42 -5.36
C THR A 91 17.65 12.28 -4.85
N LYS A 92 16.86 12.57 -3.81
CA LYS A 92 15.86 11.63 -3.29
C LYS A 92 14.79 11.36 -4.34
N GLY A 93 14.36 10.11 -4.43
CA GLY A 93 13.18 9.74 -5.20
C GLY A 93 11.88 10.15 -4.54
N ASN A 94 10.78 9.75 -5.16
CA ASN A 94 9.45 10.00 -4.69
C ASN A 94 8.99 8.89 -3.74
N PRO A 95 8.49 9.22 -2.53
CA PRO A 95 7.92 8.22 -1.65
C PRO A 95 6.67 7.58 -2.30
N PRO A 96 6.45 6.28 -2.11
CA PRO A 96 5.25 5.61 -2.61
C PRO A 96 3.97 6.23 -2.06
N PRO A 97 2.90 6.39 -2.87
CA PRO A 97 1.64 6.94 -2.40
C PRO A 97 0.91 5.95 -1.50
N ASN A 98 0.54 6.37 -0.30
CA ASN A 98 -0.31 5.59 0.60
C ASN A 98 -1.77 5.61 0.08
N PRO A 99 -2.39 4.45 -0.22
CA PRO A 99 -3.72 4.38 -0.82
C PRO A 99 -4.88 4.73 0.13
N PHE A 100 -4.59 4.99 1.42
CA PHE A 100 -5.58 5.41 2.42
C PHE A 100 -5.53 6.92 2.69
N THR A 101 -4.35 7.55 2.63
CA THR A 101 -4.17 8.99 2.86
C THR A 101 -4.01 9.80 1.57
N ASN A 102 -3.73 9.11 0.45
CA ASN A 102 -3.39 9.70 -0.84
C ASN A 102 -2.18 10.67 -0.77
N GLN A 103 -1.27 10.44 0.18
CA GLN A 103 -0.02 11.17 0.34
C GLN A 103 1.16 10.25 0.07
N GLY A 104 2.28 10.82 -0.40
CA GLY A 104 3.54 10.09 -0.50
C GLY A 104 4.12 9.86 0.89
N GLU A 105 4.32 8.60 1.28
CA GLU A 105 4.86 8.24 2.60
C GLU A 105 6.10 7.35 2.44
N TRP A 106 7.21 7.74 3.08
CA TRP A 106 8.40 6.91 3.17
C TRP A 106 8.13 5.69 4.04
N PRO A 107 8.80 4.55 3.78
CA PRO A 107 8.70 3.44 4.70
C PRO A 107 9.13 3.83 6.11
N ILE A 108 8.44 3.26 7.07
CA ILE A 108 8.74 3.44 8.49
C ILE A 108 9.71 2.36 8.96
N ALA A 109 10.38 2.59 10.09
CA ALA A 109 11.13 1.54 10.76
C ALA A 109 10.20 0.39 11.11
N GLY A 110 10.52 -0.81 10.64
CA GLY A 110 9.67 -1.97 10.82
C GLY A 110 9.87 -2.66 12.17
N SER A 111 8.84 -3.41 12.55
CA SER A 111 8.77 -4.20 13.78
C SER A 111 9.25 -5.64 13.60
N ALA A 112 9.66 -6.04 12.40
CA ALA A 112 10.14 -7.40 12.15
C ALA A 112 11.41 -7.66 12.98
N GLY A 113 11.42 -8.73 13.77
CA GLY A 113 12.62 -9.18 14.46
C GLY A 113 13.69 -9.65 13.49
N SER A 114 14.87 -9.98 14.03
CA SER A 114 15.98 -10.54 13.25
C SER A 114 15.70 -11.93 12.64
N ASP A 115 14.59 -12.59 13.03
CA ASP A 115 14.13 -13.87 12.48
C ASP A 115 12.92 -13.70 11.56
N ILE A 116 13.19 -13.63 10.26
CA ILE A 116 12.18 -13.42 9.20
C ILE A 116 11.22 -14.62 9.11
N ALA A 117 11.70 -15.84 9.36
CA ALA A 117 10.86 -17.03 9.29
C ALA A 117 9.83 -17.01 10.43
N ALA A 118 10.24 -16.59 11.62
CA ALA A 118 9.35 -16.37 12.75
C ALA A 118 8.32 -15.27 12.47
N GLU A 119 8.72 -14.14 11.86
CA GLU A 119 7.78 -13.07 11.49
C GLU A 119 6.71 -13.54 10.48
N ARG A 120 7.10 -14.34 9.48
CA ARG A 120 6.14 -14.92 8.52
C ARG A 120 5.13 -15.83 9.21
N ALA A 121 5.52 -16.54 10.26
CA ALA A 121 4.66 -17.47 10.98
C ALA A 121 3.65 -16.78 11.91
N LYS A 122 3.80 -15.48 12.21
CA LYS A 122 2.85 -14.74 13.05
C LYS A 122 1.51 -14.50 12.35
N ASP A 123 0.44 -14.49 13.14
CA ASP A 123 -0.88 -14.04 12.68
C ASP A 123 -0.79 -12.58 12.22
N PRO A 124 -1.21 -12.25 10.97
CA PRO A 124 -1.26 -10.89 10.46
C PRO A 124 -1.89 -9.87 11.41
N LYS A 125 -2.95 -10.27 12.13
CA LYS A 125 -3.67 -9.40 13.06
C LYS A 125 -2.86 -9.04 14.31
N SER A 126 -1.89 -9.87 14.66
CA SER A 126 -1.00 -9.67 15.81
C SER A 126 0.17 -8.72 15.49
N VAL A 127 0.53 -8.57 14.21
CA VAL A 127 1.65 -7.74 13.77
C VAL A 127 1.15 -6.35 13.40
N SER A 128 1.63 -5.33 14.12
CA SER A 128 1.32 -3.92 13.83
C SER A 128 2.38 -3.33 12.89
N VAL A 129 1.91 -2.66 11.83
CA VAL A 129 2.76 -2.04 10.78
C VAL A 129 2.56 -0.51 10.73
N GLY A 130 1.86 0.05 11.72
CA GLY A 130 1.60 1.49 11.83
C GLY A 130 0.17 1.83 11.43
N GLN A 131 0.01 2.94 10.71
CA GLN A 131 -1.28 3.38 10.17
C GLN A 131 -1.65 2.56 8.92
N PRO A 132 -2.93 2.61 8.50
CA PRO A 132 -3.35 1.94 7.28
C PRO A 132 -2.53 2.38 6.06
N GLY A 133 -2.05 1.41 5.28
CA GLY A 133 -1.27 1.66 4.07
C GLY A 133 0.22 1.87 4.25
N ASN A 134 0.73 1.96 5.49
CA ASN A 134 2.16 2.07 5.72
C ASN A 134 2.93 0.85 5.20
N VAL A 135 4.17 1.10 4.79
CA VAL A 135 5.17 0.08 4.52
C VAL A 135 6.25 0.21 5.59
N ALA A 136 6.60 -0.91 6.21
CA ALA A 136 7.65 -1.00 7.21
C ALA A 136 8.86 -1.71 6.61
N PHE A 137 10.04 -1.17 6.85
CA PHE A 137 11.32 -1.79 6.48
C PHE A 137 12.14 -2.07 7.74
N THR A 138 12.58 -3.32 7.89
CA THR A 138 13.48 -3.74 8.95
C THR A 138 14.73 -4.35 8.33
N PRO A 139 15.92 -3.77 8.55
CA PRO A 139 17.16 -4.41 8.18
C PRO A 139 17.47 -5.54 9.16
N VAL A 140 18.06 -6.62 8.65
CA VAL A 140 18.36 -7.83 9.42
C VAL A 140 19.82 -8.18 9.23
N SER A 141 20.53 -8.38 10.35
CA SER A 141 21.86 -8.96 10.36
C SER A 141 21.75 -10.44 10.68
N THR A 142 22.28 -11.31 9.81
CA THR A 142 22.35 -12.74 10.13
C THR A 142 23.35 -12.97 11.27
N PRO A 143 23.02 -13.78 12.29
CA PRO A 143 23.97 -14.18 13.32
C PRO A 143 25.26 -14.75 12.71
N GLY A 144 26.43 -14.21 13.09
CA GLY A 144 27.73 -14.65 12.58
C GLY A 144 28.28 -13.88 11.37
N ALA A 145 27.55 -12.89 10.83
CA ALA A 145 28.09 -11.99 9.82
C ALA A 145 29.28 -11.19 10.39
N THR A 146 30.48 -11.42 9.86
CA THR A 146 31.70 -10.70 10.24
C THR A 146 31.88 -9.53 9.28
N GLY A 147 31.49 -8.31 9.66
CA GLY A 147 31.58 -7.15 8.74
C GLY A 147 30.69 -5.93 9.03
N GLY A 148 29.89 -5.90 10.10
CA GLY A 148 29.21 -4.69 10.57
C GLY A 148 28.04 -4.16 9.72
N GLY A 149 27.56 -4.91 8.73
CA GLY A 149 26.45 -4.51 7.84
C GLY A 149 25.21 -5.40 7.94
N PHE A 150 24.09 -4.92 7.41
CA PHE A 150 22.86 -5.70 7.27
C PHE A 150 22.87 -6.42 5.92
N ASN A 151 22.93 -7.75 5.92
CA ASN A 151 22.94 -8.58 4.72
C ASN A 151 21.56 -9.13 4.35
N SER A 152 20.53 -8.68 5.06
CA SER A 152 19.16 -9.07 4.84
C SER A 152 18.20 -7.95 5.25
N TYR A 153 16.94 -8.10 4.87
CA TYR A 153 15.85 -7.21 5.26
C TYR A 153 14.51 -7.95 5.31
N ALA A 154 13.55 -7.29 5.92
CA ALA A 154 12.14 -7.64 5.91
C ALA A 154 11.31 -6.38 5.59
N ILE A 155 10.34 -6.54 4.69
CA ILE A 155 9.35 -5.51 4.38
C ILE A 155 7.95 -6.05 4.68
N LEU A 156 7.21 -5.28 5.46
CA LEU A 156 5.83 -5.52 5.87
C LEU A 156 4.95 -4.40 5.34
N GLY A 157 3.72 -4.73 4.94
CA GLY A 157 2.72 -3.73 4.53
C GLY A 157 1.52 -3.75 5.48
N ALA A 158 0.94 -2.59 5.74
CA ALA A 158 -0.24 -2.42 6.57
C ALA A 158 -1.53 -2.47 5.73
N GLY A 159 -2.46 -3.34 6.09
CA GLY A 159 -3.83 -3.32 5.59
C GLY A 159 -4.66 -2.19 6.21
N LYS A 160 -5.98 -2.22 5.96
CA LYS A 160 -6.93 -1.19 6.43
C LYS A 160 -6.93 -0.93 7.94
N SER A 161 -6.56 -1.93 8.74
CA SER A 161 -6.52 -1.85 10.21
C SER A 161 -5.16 -1.44 10.78
N GLY A 162 -4.17 -1.10 9.93
CA GLY A 162 -2.79 -0.89 10.38
C GLY A 162 -2.03 -2.18 10.72
N LYS A 163 -2.69 -3.34 10.55
CA LYS A 163 -2.11 -4.67 10.77
C LYS A 163 -1.45 -5.20 9.51
N ALA A 164 -0.53 -6.14 9.68
CA ALA A 164 0.20 -6.71 8.56
C ALA A 164 -0.75 -7.40 7.56
N LEU A 165 -0.35 -7.39 6.29
CA LEU A 165 -1.08 -8.08 5.22
C LEU A 165 -0.96 -9.60 5.36
N VAL A 166 -1.98 -10.31 4.88
CA VAL A 166 -2.03 -11.77 4.89
C VAL A 166 -1.06 -12.35 3.86
N GLY A 167 -0.27 -13.34 4.30
CA GLY A 167 0.66 -14.12 3.51
C GLY A 167 -0.01 -15.14 2.59
N THR A 168 0.80 -15.96 1.93
CA THR A 168 0.32 -16.98 0.98
C THR A 168 -0.36 -18.16 1.66
N LYS A 169 -0.04 -18.43 2.94
CA LYS A 169 -0.70 -19.43 3.77
C LYS A 169 -1.68 -18.77 4.74
N ALA A 170 -2.79 -19.44 5.03
CA ALA A 170 -3.76 -18.96 6.00
C ALA A 170 -3.10 -18.73 7.38
N GLY A 171 -3.39 -17.60 8.01
CA GLY A 171 -2.84 -17.25 9.33
C GLY A 171 -1.37 -16.80 9.34
N THR A 172 -0.74 -16.61 8.18
CA THR A 172 0.66 -16.16 8.08
C THR A 172 0.74 -14.71 7.64
N THR A 173 1.79 -14.01 8.05
CA THR A 173 2.06 -12.62 7.67
C THR A 173 2.82 -12.53 6.35
N LEU A 174 2.42 -11.60 5.49
CA LEU A 174 3.15 -11.30 4.26
C LEU A 174 4.38 -10.45 4.55
N VAL A 175 5.54 -11.08 4.43
CA VAL A 175 6.84 -10.41 4.47
C VAL A 175 7.49 -10.51 3.09
N LEU A 176 8.15 -9.46 2.62
CA LEU A 176 9.11 -9.55 1.51
C LEU A 176 10.51 -9.50 2.11
N SER A 177 11.38 -10.44 1.75
CA SER A 177 12.72 -10.58 2.32
C SER A 177 13.71 -11.13 1.30
N ASN A 178 14.99 -10.98 1.61
CA ASN A 178 16.11 -11.60 0.89
C ASN A 178 16.49 -13.00 1.39
N GLN A 179 16.01 -13.42 2.57
CA GLN A 179 16.15 -14.81 3.07
C GLN A 179 15.03 -15.71 2.57
#